data_AF-A0A401PUR1-F1
#
_entry.id   AF-A0A401PUR1-F1
#
_cell.length_a   1.000
_cell.length_b   1.000
_cell.length_c   1.000
_cell.angle_alpha   90.00
_cell.angle_beta   90.00
_cell.angle_gamma   90.00
#
_symmetry.space_group_name_H-M   'P 1'
#
loop_
_entity.id
_entity.type
_entity.pdbx_description
1 polymer ?
#
loop_
_entity_poly.entity_id
_entity_poly.type
_entity_poly.pdbx_seq_one_letter_code
_entity_poly.pdbx_strand_id
1 'polypeptide(L)'
;MAPELAPSFSGTMPLNVQAPQISQAPFLLDGLASQGVFNDLASGVPPVTAYCKGGLKIEFNFERSNTNPNVTVVTISATNSTEGDMTDFVFQAAVPKTFQLQLLSPSNNIIPARNAGAVTQVIKVLNPQKQQLRMRIKIMYNLNGSPVQDLAEVNNFPPQSWQ
;
A
#
# COMPACT_ATOMS: atom_id res chain seq x y z
N MET A 1 8.58 -46.58 -62.93
CA MET A 1 7.41 -46.22 -62.10
C MET A 1 7.95 -45.99 -60.69
N ALA A 2 8.15 -44.78 -60.18
CA ALA A 2 7.75 -43.43 -60.58
C ALA A 2 8.85 -42.41 -60.18
N PRO A 3 8.94 -41.24 -60.85
CA PRO A 3 9.78 -40.13 -60.42
C PRO A 3 9.04 -39.15 -59.48
N GLU A 4 9.86 -38.40 -58.76
CA GLU A 4 9.58 -37.28 -57.84
C GLU A 4 8.67 -36.18 -58.43
N LEU A 5 7.77 -35.62 -57.60
CA LEU A 5 7.08 -34.36 -57.85
C LEU A 5 7.04 -33.52 -56.55
N ALA A 6 7.60 -32.32 -56.66
CA ALA A 6 7.68 -31.29 -55.63
C ALA A 6 6.30 -30.66 -55.29
N PRO A 7 6.14 -30.05 -54.10
CA PRO A 7 4.94 -29.30 -53.76
C PRO A 7 4.96 -27.87 -54.33
N SER A 8 3.88 -27.48 -54.99
CA SER A 8 3.57 -26.11 -55.36
C SER A 8 2.50 -25.55 -54.43
N PHE A 9 2.84 -24.51 -53.65
CA PHE A 9 1.86 -23.65 -52.99
C PHE A 9 2.16 -22.18 -53.31
N SER A 10 1.27 -21.60 -54.11
CA SER A 10 1.21 -20.17 -54.43
C SER A 10 0.31 -19.48 -53.40
N GLY A 11 0.65 -18.25 -53.00
CA GLY A 11 -0.32 -17.34 -52.38
C GLY A 11 0.24 -16.47 -51.24
N THR A 12 1.01 -15.46 -51.60
CA THR A 12 1.39 -14.32 -50.75
C THR A 12 0.17 -13.54 -50.26
N MET A 13 0.01 -13.39 -48.95
CA MET A 13 -0.86 -12.38 -48.33
C MET A 13 -0.01 -11.16 -47.97
N PRO A 14 -0.41 -9.91 -48.28
CA PRO A 14 0.31 -8.74 -47.80
C PRO A 14 0.03 -8.52 -46.31
N LEU A 15 1.12 -8.50 -45.52
CA LEU A 15 1.14 -7.97 -44.15
C LEU A 15 0.80 -6.48 -44.19
N ASN A 16 -0.38 -6.11 -43.66
CA ASN A 16 -0.71 -4.74 -43.34
C ASN A 16 0.00 -4.34 -42.04
N VAL A 17 1.25 -3.90 -42.14
CA VAL A 17 2.00 -3.29 -41.04
C VAL A 17 1.58 -1.83 -40.90
N GLN A 18 0.53 -1.58 -40.11
CA GLN A 18 0.30 -0.25 -39.55
C GLN A 18 1.27 -0.03 -38.40
N ALA A 19 2.34 0.73 -38.65
CA ALA A 19 3.17 1.31 -37.61
C ALA A 19 2.43 2.49 -36.95
N PRO A 20 2.25 2.51 -35.62
CA PRO A 20 1.83 3.72 -34.94
C PRO A 20 2.92 4.79 -35.13
N GLN A 21 2.56 5.88 -35.79
CA GLN A 21 3.37 7.09 -35.90
C GLN A 21 3.55 7.66 -34.49
N ILE A 22 4.75 7.49 -33.93
CA ILE A 22 5.16 8.13 -32.69
C ILE A 22 5.28 9.64 -32.98
N SER A 23 4.28 10.41 -32.58
CA SER A 23 4.42 11.86 -32.47
C SER A 23 5.49 12.14 -31.42
N GLN A 24 6.69 12.49 -31.89
CA GLN A 24 7.77 12.96 -31.02
C GLN A 24 7.44 14.39 -30.60
N ALA A 25 7.12 14.57 -29.32
CA ALA A 25 7.14 15.89 -28.70
C ALA A 25 8.59 16.37 -28.57
N PRO A 26 8.86 17.67 -28.78
CA PRO A 26 10.21 18.21 -28.73
C PRO A 26 10.78 18.16 -27.31
N PHE A 27 11.96 17.57 -27.23
CA PHE A 27 12.81 17.40 -26.07
C PHE A 27 13.25 18.77 -25.54
N LEU A 28 12.93 19.07 -24.27
CA LEU A 28 13.58 20.12 -23.50
C LEU A 28 14.34 19.45 -22.35
N LEU A 29 15.66 19.59 -22.42
CA LEU A 29 16.65 19.25 -21.41
C LEU A 29 16.54 20.27 -20.26
N ASP A 30 16.50 19.81 -19.00
CA ASP A 30 17.50 20.12 -17.96
C ASP A 30 16.94 19.86 -16.54
N GLY A 31 17.70 19.09 -15.77
CA GLY A 31 17.91 19.22 -14.32
C GLY A 31 16.71 19.39 -13.39
N LEU A 32 16.41 18.34 -12.61
CA LEU A 32 16.71 18.28 -11.16
C LEU A 32 15.92 17.15 -10.47
N ALA A 33 16.65 16.42 -9.62
CA ALA A 33 16.20 15.48 -8.61
C ALA A 33 15.49 14.21 -9.09
N SER A 34 16.14 13.08 -8.78
CA SER A 34 15.55 11.77 -8.56
C SER A 34 14.16 11.87 -7.90
N GLN A 35 13.12 11.86 -8.72
CA GLN A 35 11.76 11.67 -8.26
C GLN A 35 11.64 10.22 -7.82
N GLY A 36 11.75 10.03 -6.51
CA GLY A 36 11.14 8.89 -5.85
C GLY A 36 9.68 8.81 -6.31
N VAL A 37 9.31 7.62 -6.72
CA VAL A 37 8.07 7.26 -7.40
C VAL A 37 6.88 7.31 -6.43
N PHE A 38 6.62 8.43 -5.76
CA PHE A 38 5.50 8.54 -4.82
C PHE A 38 5.01 9.99 -4.74
N ASN A 39 4.24 10.42 -5.74
CA ASN A 39 3.23 11.43 -5.46
C ASN A 39 2.05 11.21 -6.41
N ASP A 40 1.23 10.24 -6.02
CA ASP A 40 -0.12 10.06 -6.52
C ASP A 40 -0.89 11.36 -6.21
N LEU A 41 -0.94 12.25 -7.20
CA LEU A 41 -1.71 13.49 -7.19
C LEU A 41 -3.20 13.19 -7.41
N ALA A 42 -3.79 12.41 -6.52
CA ALA A 42 -5.22 12.47 -6.26
C ALA A 42 -5.44 13.42 -5.07
N SER A 43 -6.52 14.18 -5.07
CA SER A 43 -7.01 15.01 -3.97
C SER A 43 -7.32 14.16 -2.71
N GLY A 44 -6.29 13.61 -2.09
CA GLY A 44 -6.35 12.49 -1.16
C GLY A 44 -5.90 12.87 0.25
N VAL A 45 -6.42 12.13 1.22
CA VAL A 45 -6.11 12.29 2.64
C VAL A 45 -4.62 12.00 2.89
N PRO A 46 -3.85 12.88 3.56
CA PRO A 46 -2.41 12.65 3.74
C PRO A 46 -2.14 11.45 4.66
N PRO A 47 -1.04 10.71 4.44
CA PRO A 47 -0.68 9.60 5.30
C PRO A 47 -0.24 10.07 6.69
N VAL A 48 -0.32 9.17 7.67
CA VAL A 48 0.08 9.43 9.06
C VAL A 48 1.07 8.37 9.52
N THR A 49 2.21 8.78 10.07
CA THR A 49 3.05 7.88 10.86
C THR A 49 2.40 7.64 12.21
N ALA A 50 1.79 6.47 12.37
CA ALA A 50 1.06 6.08 13.58
C ALA A 50 2.00 5.59 14.70
N TYR A 51 3.15 5.03 14.32
CA TYR A 51 4.14 4.52 15.25
C TYR A 51 5.53 4.53 14.60
N CYS A 52 6.56 4.91 15.36
CA CYS A 52 7.96 4.85 14.91
C CYS A 52 8.88 4.70 16.14
N LYS A 53 9.25 3.46 16.48
CA LYS A 53 10.10 3.14 17.64
C LYS A 53 10.70 1.74 17.52
N GLY A 54 11.93 1.57 17.99
CA GLY A 54 12.62 0.27 17.99
C GLY A 54 12.86 -0.30 16.59
N GLY A 55 12.99 0.58 15.58
CA GLY A 55 13.13 0.21 14.16
C GLY A 55 11.83 -0.22 13.47
N LEU A 56 10.72 -0.38 14.21
CA LEU A 56 9.41 -0.58 13.62
C LEU A 56 8.79 0.78 13.29
N LYS A 57 8.34 0.94 12.04
CA LYS A 57 7.55 2.07 11.57
C LYS A 57 6.20 1.56 11.07
N ILE A 58 5.11 2.20 11.48
CA ILE A 58 3.76 1.93 10.99
C ILE A 58 3.19 3.22 10.39
N GLU A 59 2.83 3.14 9.12
CA GLU A 59 2.22 4.22 8.35
C GLU A 59 0.77 3.89 8.05
N PHE A 60 -0.11 4.88 8.19
CA PHE A 60 -1.52 4.80 7.85
C PHE A 60 -1.79 5.59 6.58
N ASN A 61 -2.38 4.92 5.60
CA ASN A 61 -2.88 5.50 4.38
C ASN A 61 -4.41 5.46 4.41
N PHE A 62 -5.07 6.47 3.84
CA PHE A 62 -6.49 6.67 4.04
C PHE A 62 -7.22 6.78 2.70
N GLU A 63 -8.34 6.08 2.61
CA GLU A 63 -9.25 6.14 1.49
C GLU A 63 -10.68 6.28 2.01
N ARG A 64 -11.46 7.17 1.38
CA ARG A 64 -12.89 7.26 1.66
C ARG A 64 -13.60 6.13 0.92
N SER A 65 -14.48 5.40 1.60
CA SER A 65 -15.21 4.32 0.93
C SER A 65 -16.21 4.90 -0.08
N ASN A 66 -16.14 4.42 -1.32
CA ASN A 66 -17.07 4.80 -2.40
C ASN A 66 -18.50 4.29 -2.15
N THR A 67 -18.67 3.25 -1.34
CA THR A 67 -19.98 2.63 -1.07
C THR A 67 -20.66 3.20 0.18
N ASN A 68 -19.89 3.65 1.16
CA ASN A 68 -20.42 4.29 2.35
C ASN A 68 -19.53 5.48 2.75
N PRO A 69 -19.99 6.73 2.56
CA PRO A 69 -19.19 7.91 2.87
C PRO A 69 -18.94 8.10 4.37
N ASN A 70 -19.57 7.34 5.27
CA ASN A 70 -19.24 7.34 6.69
C ASN A 70 -18.12 6.35 7.04
N VAL A 71 -17.68 5.52 6.08
CA VAL A 71 -16.58 4.57 6.24
C VAL A 71 -15.29 5.14 5.67
N THR A 72 -14.26 5.15 6.49
CA THR A 72 -12.88 5.39 6.08
C THR A 72 -12.13 4.07 6.11
N VAL A 73 -11.48 3.74 5.00
CA VAL A 73 -10.56 2.62 4.88
C VAL A 73 -9.18 3.14 5.23
N VAL A 74 -8.54 2.50 6.22
CA VAL A 74 -7.17 2.79 6.64
C VAL A 74 -6.32 1.57 6.29
N THR A 75 -5.38 1.74 5.38
CA THR A 75 -4.39 0.71 5.05
C THR A 75 -3.13 0.99 5.86
N ILE A 76 -2.76 0.08 6.74
CA ILE A 76 -1.51 0.17 7.48
C ILE A 76 -0.39 -0.48 6.68
N SER A 77 0.81 0.09 6.77
CA SER A 77 2.05 -0.49 6.28
C SER A 77 3.07 -0.50 7.41
N ALA A 78 3.48 -1.70 7.84
CA ALA A 78 4.47 -1.90 8.89
C ALA A 78 5.81 -2.32 8.29
N THR A 79 6.86 -1.53 8.52
CA THR A 79 8.22 -1.73 8.00
C THR A 79 9.21 -1.83 9.14
N ASN A 80 10.27 -2.61 8.94
CA ASN A 80 11.28 -2.89 9.96
C ASN A 80 12.67 -2.49 9.45
N SER A 81 13.28 -1.47 10.08
CA SER A 81 14.62 -0.99 9.74
C SER A 81 15.75 -1.72 10.47
N THR A 82 15.45 -2.67 11.36
CA THR A 82 16.45 -3.42 12.12
C THR A 82 17.10 -4.51 11.25
N GLU A 83 18.13 -5.17 11.79
CA GLU A 83 18.84 -6.24 11.08
C GLU A 83 18.18 -7.61 11.17
N GLY A 84 17.25 -7.81 12.11
CA GLY A 84 16.54 -9.07 12.33
C GLY A 84 15.06 -8.96 11.98
N ASP A 85 14.46 -10.07 11.56
CA ASP A 85 13.03 -10.11 11.26
C ASP A 85 12.19 -9.94 12.54
N MET A 86 11.09 -9.20 12.43
CA MET A 86 10.09 -9.11 13.49
C MET A 86 9.02 -10.17 13.23
N THR A 87 9.05 -11.26 13.99
CA THR A 87 8.12 -12.39 13.83
C THR A 87 6.92 -12.27 14.75
N ASP A 88 5.88 -13.07 14.50
CA ASP A 88 4.65 -13.11 15.30
C ASP A 88 4.03 -11.71 15.47
N PHE A 89 4.14 -10.89 14.42
CA PHE A 89 3.64 -9.53 14.41
C PHE A 89 2.12 -9.55 14.53
N VAL A 90 1.62 -8.88 15.57
CA VAL A 90 0.20 -8.69 15.82
C VAL A 90 -0.05 -7.20 16.03
N PHE A 91 -0.93 -6.66 15.19
CA PHE A 91 -1.45 -5.32 15.30
C PHE A 91 -2.89 -5.36 15.80
N GLN A 92 -3.19 -4.60 16.84
CA GLN A 92 -4.54 -4.41 17.35
C GLN A 92 -4.84 -2.91 17.42
N ALA A 93 -6.11 -2.57 17.21
CA ALA A 93 -6.59 -1.20 17.25
C ALA A 93 -7.92 -1.12 18.01
N ALA A 94 -8.09 -0.04 18.76
CA ALA A 94 -9.33 0.32 19.42
C ALA A 94 -9.66 1.79 19.13
N VAL A 95 -10.94 2.06 18.96
CA VAL A 95 -11.50 3.41 18.72
C VAL A 95 -12.57 3.71 19.78
N PRO A 96 -12.94 4.98 19.98
CA PRO A 96 -14.04 5.33 20.88
C PRO A 96 -15.36 4.65 20.47
N LYS A 97 -16.28 4.45 21.43
CA LYS A 97 -17.55 3.74 21.22
C LYS A 97 -18.48 4.36 20.17
N THR A 98 -18.27 5.64 19.82
CA THR A 98 -19.02 6.34 18.77
C THR A 98 -18.63 5.87 17.36
N PHE A 99 -17.56 5.10 17.23
CA PHE A 99 -17.07 4.52 15.99
C PHE A 99 -17.27 3.01 16.01
N GLN A 100 -17.28 2.40 14.82
CA GLN A 100 -17.12 0.95 14.69
C GLN A 100 -15.82 0.66 13.94
N LEU A 101 -15.07 -0.34 14.40
CA LEU A 101 -13.82 -0.75 13.79
C LEU A 101 -13.90 -2.20 13.36
N GLN A 102 -13.52 -2.47 12.11
CA GLN A 102 -13.31 -3.80 11.59
C GLN A 102 -11.86 -3.93 11.13
N LEU A 103 -11.14 -4.88 11.71
CA LEU A 103 -9.77 -5.20 11.34
C LEU A 103 -9.80 -6.41 10.38
N LEU A 104 -9.26 -6.25 9.17
CA LEU A 104 -9.11 -7.36 8.22
C LEU A 104 -7.82 -8.13 8.51
N SER A 105 -7.70 -9.34 7.96
CA SER A 105 -6.48 -10.15 8.11
C SER A 105 -5.25 -9.41 7.58
N PRO A 106 -4.10 -9.50 8.26
CA PRO A 106 -2.86 -8.95 7.74
C PRO A 106 -2.36 -9.77 6.55
N SER A 107 -1.49 -9.18 5.72
CA SER A 107 -0.85 -9.86 4.60
C SER A 107 0.13 -10.95 5.04
N ASN A 108 0.79 -10.74 6.19
CA ASN A 108 1.73 -11.67 6.80
C ASN A 108 1.87 -11.36 8.30
N ASN A 109 2.52 -12.24 9.06
CA ASN A 109 2.86 -12.06 10.48
C ASN A 109 4.37 -11.86 10.71
N ILE A 110 5.15 -11.67 9.64
CA ILE A 110 6.60 -11.40 9.71
C ILE A 110 6.87 -10.09 8.98
N ILE A 111 7.52 -9.14 9.67
CA ILE A 111 8.03 -7.92 9.05
C ILE A 111 9.53 -8.12 8.78
N PRO A 112 9.92 -8.24 7.50
CA PRO A 112 11.30 -8.56 7.13
C PRO A 112 12.25 -7.41 7.50
N ALA A 113 13.47 -7.78 7.88
CA ALA A 113 14.54 -6.88 8.24
C ALA A 113 14.92 -5.89 7.12
N ARG A 114 15.66 -4.84 7.49
CA ARG A 114 16.33 -3.90 6.57
C ARG A 114 15.39 -3.24 5.55
N ASN A 115 14.12 -3.07 5.92
CA ASN A 115 13.04 -2.59 5.05
C ASN A 115 12.90 -3.39 3.75
N ALA A 116 13.23 -4.69 3.75
CA ALA A 116 13.13 -5.55 2.57
C ALA A 116 11.68 -5.85 2.16
N GLY A 117 10.70 -5.41 2.95
CA GLY A 117 9.27 -5.55 2.69
C GLY A 117 8.44 -4.94 3.81
N ALA A 118 7.12 -5.11 3.71
CA ALA A 118 6.17 -4.60 4.68
C ALA A 118 5.04 -5.60 4.94
N VAL A 119 4.51 -5.58 6.15
CA VAL A 119 3.19 -6.17 6.45
C VAL A 119 2.14 -5.11 6.22
N THR A 120 1.10 -5.45 5.46
CA THR A 120 -0.03 -4.58 5.21
C THR A 120 -1.28 -5.15 5.86
N GLN A 121 -2.13 -4.28 6.39
CA GLN A 121 -3.40 -4.69 6.99
C GLN A 121 -4.41 -3.57 6.83
N VAL A 122 -5.66 -3.94 6.54
CA VAL A 122 -6.73 -2.97 6.31
C VAL A 122 -7.63 -2.88 7.53
N ILE A 123 -7.93 -1.65 7.92
CA ILE A 123 -8.87 -1.29 8.97
C ILE A 123 -10.02 -0.53 8.32
N LYS A 124 -11.26 -0.92 8.58
CA LYS A 124 -12.44 -0.13 8.22
C LYS A 124 -12.97 0.55 9.46
N VAL A 125 -13.10 1.87 9.40
CA VAL A 125 -13.63 2.68 10.51
C VAL A 125 -14.92 3.34 10.05
N LEU A 126 -16.03 3.01 10.72
CA LEU A 126 -17.31 3.66 10.52
C LEU A 126 -17.46 4.82 11.51
N ASN A 127 -17.72 6.02 10.99
CA ASN A 127 -17.91 7.26 11.75
C ASN A 127 -19.22 7.96 11.34
N PRO A 128 -20.39 7.50 11.84
CA PRO A 128 -21.68 8.06 11.43
C PRO A 128 -21.92 9.47 11.97
N GLN A 129 -21.22 9.86 13.05
CA GLN A 129 -21.37 11.16 13.71
C GLN A 129 -20.32 12.18 13.26
N LYS A 130 -19.44 11.83 12.31
CA LYS A 130 -18.34 12.67 11.80
C LYS A 130 -17.50 13.30 12.91
N GLN A 131 -17.28 12.54 13.99
CA GLN A 131 -16.48 12.97 15.13
C GLN A 131 -14.99 12.83 14.82
N GLN A 132 -14.14 13.58 15.54
CA GLN A 132 -12.70 13.49 15.40
C GLN A 132 -12.22 12.06 15.70
N LEU A 133 -11.54 11.44 14.73
CA LEU A 133 -11.00 10.11 14.89
C LEU A 133 -9.78 10.13 15.82
N ARG A 134 -9.77 9.20 16.79
CA ARG A 134 -8.62 8.85 17.64
C ARG A 134 -8.56 7.34 17.74
N MET A 135 -7.35 6.80 17.83
CA MET A 135 -7.16 5.36 17.84
C MET A 135 -6.08 4.98 18.83
N ARG A 136 -6.33 3.96 19.64
CA ARG A 136 -5.31 3.32 20.47
C ARG A 136 -4.85 2.05 19.78
N ILE A 137 -3.55 1.92 19.55
CA ILE A 137 -2.95 0.74 18.93
C ILE A 137 -2.16 -0.06 19.97
N LYS A 138 -2.21 -1.37 19.84
CA LYS A 138 -1.35 -2.30 20.57
C LYS A 138 -0.57 -3.13 19.54
N ILE A 139 0.74 -3.19 19.75
CA ILE A 139 1.69 -3.82 18.85
C ILE A 139 2.40 -4.92 19.63
N MET A 140 2.51 -6.11 19.06
CA MET A 140 3.26 -7.23 19.62
C MET A 140 4.08 -7.88 18.51
N TYR A 141 5.32 -8.24 18.79
CA TYR A 141 6.19 -9.02 17.90
C TYR A 141 7.37 -9.61 18.68
N ASN A 142 8.09 -10.54 18.08
CA ASN A 142 9.36 -11.05 18.57
C ASN A 142 10.50 -10.51 17.71
N LEU A 143 11.56 -10.00 18.34
CA LEU A 143 12.79 -9.58 17.65
C LEU A 143 13.98 -10.28 18.30
N ASN A 144 14.73 -11.04 17.51
CA ASN A 144 15.88 -11.83 18.01
C ASN A 144 15.53 -12.71 19.23
N GLY A 145 14.35 -13.33 19.21
CA GLY A 145 13.83 -14.18 20.28
C GLY A 145 13.29 -13.44 21.52
N SER A 146 13.33 -12.10 21.53
CA SER A 146 12.78 -11.29 22.63
C SER A 146 11.39 -10.75 22.28
N PRO A 147 10.36 -10.98 23.13
CA PRO A 147 9.04 -10.42 22.91
C PRO A 147 9.03 -8.92 23.18
N VAL A 148 8.43 -8.17 22.26
CA VAL A 148 8.18 -6.74 22.35
C VAL A 148 6.69 -6.51 22.34
N GLN A 149 6.21 -5.66 23.25
CA GLN A 149 4.84 -5.19 23.28
C GLN A 149 4.83 -3.68 23.54
N ASP A 150 4.06 -2.94 22.75
CA ASP A 150 3.86 -1.50 22.97
C ASP A 150 2.40 -1.09 22.78
N LEU A 151 2.04 0.02 23.43
CA LEU A 151 0.75 0.68 23.29
C LEU A 151 0.97 2.13 22.92
N ALA A 152 0.33 2.60 21.86
CA ALA A 152 0.42 3.98 21.41
C ALA A 152 -0.96 4.56 21.13
N GLU A 153 -1.08 5.88 21.24
CA GLU A 153 -2.25 6.61 20.82
C GLU A 153 -1.95 7.41 19.55
N VAL A 154 -2.81 7.26 18.56
CA VAL A 154 -2.79 8.01 17.31
C VAL A 154 -3.88 9.07 17.43
N ASN A 155 -3.47 10.33 17.55
CA ASN A 155 -4.36 11.48 17.73
C ASN A 155 -4.22 12.52 16.61
N ASN A 156 -3.27 12.31 15.69
CA ASN A 156 -2.91 13.19 14.58
C ASN A 156 -3.59 12.78 13.26
N PHE A 157 -4.81 12.25 13.31
CA PHE A 157 -5.58 11.93 12.11
C PHE A 157 -5.95 13.20 11.34
N PRO A 158 -5.68 13.28 10.03
CA PRO A 158 -6.01 14.44 9.24
C PRO A 158 -7.53 14.64 9.18
N PRO A 159 -8.05 15.88 9.20
CA PRO A 159 -9.49 16.14 9.17
C PRO A 159 -10.22 15.43 8.02
N GLN A 160 -9.59 15.36 6.85
CA GLN A 160 -10.13 14.71 5.66
C GLN A 160 -10.35 13.19 5.85
N SER A 161 -9.73 12.54 6.83
CA SER A 161 -9.95 11.12 7.10
C SER A 161 -11.25 10.84 7.85
N TRP A 162 -11.92 11.85 8.43
CA TRP A 162 -13.08 11.66 9.29
C TRP A 162 -14.24 12.67 9.11
N GLN A 163 -14.01 13.82 8.45
CA GLN A 163 -15.03 14.81 8.07
C GLN A 163 -15.82 14.37 6.82
#